data_AF-A0A255I8D4-F1
#
_entry.id   AF-A0A255I8D4-F1
#
_cell.length_a   1.000
_cell.length_b   1.000
_cell.length_c   1.000
_cell.angle_alpha   90.00
_cell.angle_beta   90.00
_cell.angle_gamma   90.00
#
_symmetry.space_group_name_H-M   'P 1'
#
loop_
_entity.id
_entity.type
_entity.pdbx_description
1 polymer ?
#
loop_
_entity_poly.entity_id
_entity_poly.type
_entity_poly.pdbx_seq_one_letter_code
_entity_poly.pdbx_strand_id
1 'polypeptide(L)'
;MKIILALLIFSLIVIIHELGHFLLAKKNGIYVTEFSVGMGPRLISFVKGETRYSLKLFPFGGSCMMLGEDESSDDERSFGKKSVWARISVVVAGPIFNFILAFILSLFIVGSIGYDAPVIYQVMDGYPAQEAGLQSGDKIIKINNEKIHLYREILVFTQFNQGETANIVYERDGQQYSVILEPKLYEESGSYLYGFQGSGTRVKGNAITTIKYSAYEVKYWIVTTVKSIGMIFKGKVTADDVQGPVGIVDNIGKTYEESKSDGAFYVWLNMLNISILLSANLGVMNLLPLPALDGGRLVFLVIEAIRGKAIDKEKEGMVHFVGLMLLMALMVFIMFNDIRRLF
;
A
#
# COMPACT_ATOMS: atom_id res chain seq x y z
N MET A 1 -1.53 -6.42 23.77
CA MET A 1 -2.32 -6.89 22.62
C MET A 1 -2.03 -6.11 21.35
N LYS A 2 -2.10 -4.76 21.36
CA LYS A 2 -1.76 -3.87 20.21
C LYS A 2 -0.47 -4.25 19.47
N ILE A 3 0.65 -4.33 20.20
CA ILE A 3 1.98 -4.67 19.64
C ILE A 3 2.00 -6.07 19.01
N ILE A 4 1.35 -7.05 19.65
CA ILE A 4 1.33 -8.43 19.14
C ILE A 4 0.59 -8.49 17.80
N LEU A 5 -0.58 -7.86 17.71
CA LEU A 5 -1.36 -7.81 16.46
C LEU A 5 -0.58 -7.12 15.34
N ALA A 6 0.04 -5.97 15.64
CA ALA A 6 0.87 -5.26 14.67
C ALA A 6 2.05 -6.13 14.19
N LEU A 7 2.77 -6.79 15.11
CA LEU A 7 3.87 -7.68 14.76
C LEU A 7 3.40 -8.84 13.88
N LEU A 8 2.25 -9.44 14.16
CA LEU A 8 1.70 -10.52 13.33
C LEU A 8 1.36 -10.04 11.91
N ILE A 9 0.69 -8.89 11.78
CA ILE A 9 0.34 -8.30 10.48
C ILE A 9 1.60 -7.96 9.69
N PHE A 10 2.55 -7.23 10.29
CA PHE A 10 3.80 -6.86 9.61
C PHE A 10 4.65 -8.06 9.26
N SER A 11 4.77 -9.04 10.15
CA SER A 11 5.52 -10.27 9.90
C SER A 11 4.96 -11.00 8.68
N LEU A 12 3.63 -11.19 8.62
CA LEU A 12 2.99 -11.83 7.47
C LEU A 12 3.26 -11.07 6.17
N ILE A 13 3.06 -9.76 6.16
CA ILE A 13 3.25 -8.93 4.97
C ILE A 13 4.70 -9.00 4.48
N VAL A 14 5.68 -8.86 5.37
CA VAL A 14 7.10 -8.90 5.00
C VAL A 14 7.51 -10.30 4.55
N ILE A 15 7.04 -11.37 5.19
CA ILE A 15 7.34 -12.74 4.74
C ILE A 15 6.87 -12.95 3.30
N ILE A 16 5.68 -12.45 2.95
CA ILE A 16 5.15 -12.58 1.59
C ILE A 16 5.95 -11.72 0.60
N HIS A 17 6.39 -10.54 1.01
CA HIS A 17 7.33 -9.72 0.24
C HIS A 17 8.62 -10.49 -0.07
N GLU A 18 9.29 -11.00 0.96
CA GLU A 18 10.53 -11.77 0.82
C GLU A 18 10.32 -13.04 0.00
N LEU A 19 9.15 -13.69 0.14
CA LEU A 19 8.79 -14.86 -0.64
C LEU A 19 8.77 -14.55 -2.14
N GLY A 20 8.34 -13.35 -2.54
CA GLY A 20 8.39 -12.89 -3.92
C GLY A 20 9.81 -12.91 -4.46
N HIS A 21 10.74 -12.23 -3.77
CA HIS A 21 12.16 -12.25 -4.13
C HIS A 21 12.70 -13.68 -4.20
N PHE A 22 12.42 -14.49 -3.18
CA PHE A 22 12.89 -15.87 -3.07
C PHE A 22 12.48 -16.74 -4.27
N LEU A 23 11.18 -16.73 -4.61
CA LEU A 23 10.64 -17.56 -5.68
C LEU A 23 11.23 -17.17 -7.05
N LEU A 24 11.34 -15.86 -7.33
CA LEU A 24 11.90 -15.41 -8.59
C LEU A 24 13.43 -15.57 -8.63
N ALA A 25 14.13 -15.46 -7.51
CA ALA A 25 15.56 -15.73 -7.43
C ALA A 25 15.84 -17.19 -7.78
N LYS A 26 15.13 -18.13 -7.14
CA LYS A 26 15.22 -19.56 -7.43
C LYS A 26 14.87 -19.88 -8.88
N LYS A 27 13.81 -19.28 -9.43
CA LYS A 27 13.39 -19.48 -10.83
C LYS A 27 14.47 -19.02 -11.82
N ASN A 28 15.18 -17.95 -11.52
CA ASN A 28 16.27 -17.44 -12.34
C ASN A 28 17.63 -18.10 -12.07
N GLY A 29 17.67 -19.17 -11.26
CA GLY A 29 18.89 -19.90 -10.92
C GLY A 29 19.88 -19.07 -10.09
N ILE A 30 19.37 -18.14 -9.27
CA ILE A 30 20.16 -17.38 -8.30
C ILE A 30 20.25 -18.17 -7.01
N TYR A 31 21.45 -18.29 -6.48
CA TYR A 31 21.68 -18.97 -5.22
C TYR A 31 21.21 -18.11 -4.05
N VAL A 32 20.20 -18.59 -3.31
CA VAL A 32 19.72 -17.96 -2.08
C VAL A 32 20.41 -18.63 -0.89
N THR A 33 21.26 -17.87 -0.19
CA THR A 33 22.06 -18.35 0.94
C THR A 33 21.18 -18.57 2.17
N GLU A 34 20.29 -17.62 2.46
CA GLU A 34 19.41 -17.65 3.63
C GLU A 34 18.07 -16.97 3.33
N PHE A 35 16.98 -17.66 3.63
CA PHE A 35 15.64 -17.09 3.74
C PHE A 35 15.28 -17.01 5.22
N SER A 36 15.10 -15.80 5.75
CA SER A 36 14.84 -15.63 7.18
C SER A 36 13.56 -14.86 7.46
N VAL A 37 12.86 -15.32 8.49
CA VAL A 37 11.72 -14.64 9.10
C VAL A 37 12.24 -13.88 10.32
N GLY A 38 11.98 -12.57 10.35
CA GLY A 38 12.47 -11.69 11.39
C GLY A 38 13.89 -11.17 11.19
N MET A 39 14.40 -10.48 12.20
CA MET A 39 15.74 -9.86 12.22
C MET A 39 16.54 -10.24 13.48
N GLY A 40 17.85 -9.98 13.46
CA GLY A 40 18.75 -10.25 14.57
C GLY A 40 19.31 -11.68 14.62
N PRO A 41 19.76 -12.17 15.79
CA PRO A 41 20.41 -13.48 15.91
C PRO A 41 19.43 -14.61 15.58
N ARG A 42 19.97 -15.70 15.00
CA ARG A 42 19.20 -16.89 14.64
C ARG A 42 18.78 -17.63 15.90
N LEU A 43 17.49 -17.89 16.07
CA LEU A 43 16.95 -18.74 17.13
C LEU A 43 16.94 -20.20 16.68
N ILE A 44 16.33 -20.46 15.53
CA ILE A 44 16.17 -21.79 14.95
C ILE A 44 16.49 -21.68 13.47
N SER A 45 17.24 -22.64 12.93
CA SER A 45 17.44 -22.75 11.49
C SER A 45 17.56 -24.19 11.05
N PHE A 46 17.14 -24.45 9.81
CA PHE A 46 17.36 -25.73 9.14
C PHE A 46 17.77 -25.47 7.69
N VAL A 47 18.46 -26.42 7.09
CA VAL A 47 18.86 -26.34 5.68
C VAL A 47 17.96 -27.29 4.89
N LYS A 48 17.34 -26.78 3.82
CA LYS A 48 16.55 -27.59 2.89
C LYS A 48 17.03 -27.32 1.48
N GLY A 49 17.54 -28.37 0.83
CA GLY A 49 18.31 -28.22 -0.40
C GLY A 49 19.57 -27.41 -0.14
N GLU A 50 19.73 -26.30 -0.85
CA GLU A 50 20.89 -25.41 -0.72
C GLU A 50 20.62 -24.17 0.15
N THR A 51 19.36 -23.91 0.52
CA THR A 51 18.98 -22.69 1.23
C THR A 51 18.80 -22.96 2.72
N ARG A 52 19.34 -22.06 3.54
CA ARG A 52 19.07 -22.01 4.97
C ARG A 52 17.76 -21.28 5.23
N TYR A 53 16.88 -21.90 6.00
CA TYR A 53 15.66 -21.29 6.50
C TYR A 53 15.85 -20.97 7.97
N SER A 54 15.68 -19.70 8.35
CA SER A 54 15.95 -19.22 9.70
C SER A 54 14.75 -18.49 10.30
N LEU A 55 14.48 -18.75 11.57
CA LEU A 55 13.65 -17.91 12.42
C LEU A 55 14.57 -17.12 13.35
N LYS A 56 14.49 -15.79 13.29
CA LYS A 56 15.34 -14.88 14.08
C LYS A 56 14.61 -14.34 15.30
N LEU A 57 15.38 -13.77 16.25
CA LEU A 57 14.88 -13.31 17.55
C LEU A 57 13.78 -12.26 17.44
N PHE A 58 13.96 -11.29 16.55
CA PHE A 58 12.99 -10.21 16.40
C PHE A 58 11.96 -10.58 15.33
N PRO A 59 10.65 -10.66 15.66
CA PRO A 59 9.63 -11.14 14.73
C PRO A 59 9.22 -10.11 13.67
N PHE A 60 9.81 -8.92 13.70
CA PHE A 60 9.63 -7.90 12.68
C PHE A 60 10.68 -8.05 11.58
N GLY A 61 10.25 -7.85 10.33
CA GLY A 61 11.10 -7.95 9.16
C GLY A 61 11.27 -9.37 8.62
N GLY A 62 12.18 -9.49 7.65
CA GLY A 62 12.56 -10.72 6.99
C GLY A 62 13.74 -10.43 6.06
N SER A 63 14.36 -11.47 5.51
CA SER A 63 15.39 -11.26 4.50
C SER A 63 15.53 -12.46 3.58
N CYS A 64 15.56 -12.23 2.27
CA CYS A 64 15.97 -13.18 1.26
C CYS A 64 17.39 -12.87 0.77
N MET A 65 18.41 -13.42 1.42
CA MET A 65 19.81 -13.15 1.11
C MET A 65 20.26 -13.91 -0.15
N MET A 66 20.70 -13.18 -1.17
CA MET A 66 21.16 -13.76 -2.43
C MET A 66 22.69 -13.69 -2.57
N LEU A 67 23.29 -14.72 -3.15
CA LEU A 67 24.72 -14.76 -3.39
C LEU A 67 25.13 -13.63 -4.34
N GLY A 68 26.15 -12.87 -3.96
CA GLY A 68 26.71 -11.80 -4.80
C GLY A 68 25.74 -10.64 -5.11
N GLU A 69 24.75 -10.46 -4.24
CA GLU A 69 23.84 -9.30 -4.22
C GLU A 69 24.58 -8.04 -3.77
N ASP A 70 25.10 -8.05 -2.55
CA ASP A 70 25.86 -6.91 -1.98
C ASP A 70 27.38 -7.06 -2.16
N GLU A 71 27.87 -8.30 -2.31
CA GLU A 71 29.29 -8.61 -2.48
C GLU A 71 29.62 -9.03 -3.92
N SER A 72 30.90 -8.97 -4.29
CA SER A 72 31.35 -9.58 -5.54
C SER A 72 31.48 -11.10 -5.36
N SER A 73 31.09 -11.86 -6.38
CA SER A 73 31.19 -13.32 -6.38
C SER A 73 31.42 -13.79 -7.81
N ASP A 74 32.32 -14.76 -7.96
CA ASP A 74 32.64 -15.38 -9.24
C ASP A 74 31.70 -16.54 -9.61
N ASP A 75 30.83 -16.96 -8.69
CA ASP A 75 29.83 -18.01 -8.96
C ASP A 75 28.81 -17.52 -10.02
N GLU A 76 28.57 -18.32 -11.05
CA GLU A 76 27.60 -18.04 -12.12
C GLU A 76 26.14 -17.93 -11.61
N ARG A 77 25.86 -18.48 -10.42
CA ARG A 77 24.59 -18.38 -9.71
C ARG A 77 24.50 -17.15 -8.82
N SER A 78 25.52 -16.28 -8.82
CA SER A 78 25.43 -14.99 -8.15
C SER A 78 24.45 -14.04 -8.85
N PHE A 79 23.78 -13.21 -8.05
CA PHE A 79 22.81 -12.21 -8.50
C PHE A 79 23.42 -11.31 -9.58
N GLY A 80 24.61 -10.75 -9.32
CA GLY A 80 25.31 -9.84 -10.24
C GLY A 80 25.71 -10.45 -11.60
N LYS A 81 25.85 -11.79 -11.70
CA LYS A 81 26.19 -12.46 -12.98
C LYS A 81 24.95 -12.78 -13.82
N LYS A 82 23.74 -12.68 -13.26
CA LYS A 82 22.51 -12.89 -14.03
C LYS A 82 22.18 -11.71 -14.94
N SER A 83 21.40 -11.99 -15.98
CA SER A 83 20.90 -10.97 -16.89
C SER A 83 20.15 -9.87 -16.12
N VAL A 84 20.22 -8.65 -16.64
CA VAL A 84 19.59 -7.48 -16.01
C VAL A 84 18.09 -7.73 -15.83
N TRP A 85 17.43 -8.36 -16.81
CA TRP A 85 16.01 -8.71 -16.73
C TRP A 85 15.69 -9.74 -15.66
N ALA A 86 16.57 -10.73 -15.44
CA ALA A 86 16.41 -11.67 -14.33
C ALA A 86 16.49 -10.93 -12.99
N ARG A 87 17.50 -10.06 -12.81
CA ARG A 87 17.65 -9.23 -11.60
C ARG A 87 16.46 -8.30 -11.39
N ILE A 88 15.99 -7.60 -12.43
CA ILE A 88 14.79 -6.74 -12.37
C ILE A 88 13.57 -7.57 -11.93
N SER A 89 13.36 -8.76 -12.52
CA SER A 89 12.24 -9.61 -12.16
C SER A 89 12.24 -10.01 -10.69
N VAL A 90 13.43 -10.21 -10.10
CA VAL A 90 13.60 -10.55 -8.69
C VAL A 90 13.32 -9.34 -7.80
N VAL A 91 13.88 -8.17 -8.11
CA VAL A 91 13.70 -6.95 -7.32
C VAL A 91 12.23 -6.50 -7.32
N VAL A 92 11.55 -6.59 -8.46
CA VAL A 92 10.13 -6.21 -8.55
C VAL A 92 9.20 -7.27 -7.93
N ALA A 93 9.67 -8.51 -7.74
CA ALA A 93 8.83 -9.59 -7.23
C ALA A 93 8.31 -9.34 -5.81
N GLY A 94 9.11 -8.76 -4.92
CA GLY A 94 8.68 -8.47 -3.55
C GLY A 94 7.44 -7.57 -3.51
N PRO A 95 7.50 -6.36 -4.08
CA PRO A 95 6.33 -5.47 -4.17
C PRO A 95 5.13 -6.08 -4.89
N ILE A 96 5.35 -6.86 -5.95
CA ILE A 96 4.26 -7.55 -6.66
C ILE A 96 3.57 -8.56 -5.72
N PHE A 97 4.33 -9.31 -4.93
CA PHE A 97 3.76 -10.27 -3.98
C PHE A 97 2.94 -9.60 -2.88
N ASN A 98 3.29 -8.38 -2.49
CA ASN A 98 2.44 -7.57 -1.63
C ASN A 98 1.12 -7.20 -2.31
N PHE A 99 1.13 -6.78 -3.57
CA PHE A 99 -0.11 -6.53 -4.30
C PHE A 99 -0.96 -7.80 -4.47
N ILE A 100 -0.32 -8.96 -4.66
CA ILE A 100 -1.00 -10.27 -4.69
C ILE A 100 -1.62 -10.59 -3.33
N LEU A 101 -0.92 -10.37 -2.23
CA LEU A 101 -1.46 -10.55 -0.88
C LEU A 101 -2.66 -9.64 -0.65
N ALA A 102 -2.52 -8.35 -0.93
CA ALA A 102 -3.60 -7.37 -0.83
C ALA A 102 -4.82 -7.81 -1.66
N PHE A 103 -4.61 -8.34 -2.86
CA PHE A 103 -5.68 -8.87 -3.71
C PHE A 103 -6.37 -10.09 -3.09
N ILE A 104 -5.61 -11.07 -2.60
CA ILE A 104 -6.15 -12.27 -1.95
C ILE A 104 -6.97 -11.87 -0.71
N LEU A 105 -6.45 -10.98 0.13
CA LEU A 105 -7.17 -10.50 1.31
C LEU A 105 -8.43 -9.71 0.91
N SER A 106 -8.38 -8.96 -0.18
CA SER A 106 -9.55 -8.25 -0.73
C SER A 106 -10.63 -9.19 -1.25
N LEU A 107 -10.29 -10.40 -1.72
CA LEU A 107 -11.29 -11.42 -2.09
C LEU A 107 -12.11 -11.87 -0.88
N PHE A 108 -11.47 -12.03 0.29
CA PHE A 108 -12.16 -12.38 1.52
C PHE A 108 -13.10 -11.26 1.98
N ILE A 109 -12.63 -10.01 2.03
CA ILE A 109 -13.49 -8.89 2.43
C ILE A 109 -14.67 -8.72 1.48
N VAL A 110 -14.41 -8.58 0.18
CA VAL A 110 -15.48 -8.34 -0.80
C VAL A 110 -16.43 -9.54 -0.88
N GLY A 111 -15.92 -10.76 -0.73
CA GLY A 111 -16.74 -11.97 -0.69
C GLY A 111 -17.62 -12.06 0.57
N SER A 112 -17.12 -11.62 1.73
CA SER A 112 -17.87 -11.69 3.00
C SER A 112 -18.92 -10.59 3.12
N ILE A 113 -18.56 -9.33 2.84
CA ILE A 113 -19.40 -8.17 3.11
C ILE A 113 -19.79 -7.37 1.87
N GLY A 114 -19.30 -7.72 0.68
CA GLY A 114 -19.58 -6.98 -0.55
C GLY A 114 -18.65 -5.77 -0.75
N TYR A 115 -19.00 -4.91 -1.71
CA TYR A 115 -18.25 -3.70 -2.07
C TYR A 115 -19.09 -2.44 -1.88
N ASP A 116 -18.45 -1.29 -1.67
CA ASP A 116 -19.11 0.02 -1.58
C ASP A 116 -19.32 0.61 -2.98
N ALA A 117 -20.53 0.43 -3.53
CA ALA A 117 -20.89 0.97 -4.84
C ALA A 117 -20.91 2.51 -4.82
N PRO A 118 -20.49 3.19 -5.91
CA PRO A 118 -20.40 4.65 -5.95
C PRO A 118 -21.76 5.28 -6.25
N VAL A 119 -22.75 5.00 -5.38
CA VAL A 119 -24.12 5.44 -5.51
C VAL A 119 -24.41 6.49 -4.44
N ILE A 120 -25.02 7.59 -4.85
CA ILE A 120 -25.49 8.64 -3.96
C ILE A 120 -26.69 8.11 -3.19
N TYR A 121 -26.63 8.20 -1.86
CA TYR A 121 -27.73 7.85 -0.98
C TYR A 121 -28.52 9.08 -0.56
N GLN A 122 -27.82 10.16 -0.25
CA GLN A 122 -28.42 11.41 0.18
C GLN A 122 -27.68 12.59 -0.45
N VAL A 123 -28.44 13.65 -0.74
CA VAL A 123 -27.92 14.94 -1.16
C VAL A 123 -28.24 15.95 -0.07
N MET A 124 -27.25 16.76 0.29
CA MET A 124 -27.33 17.75 1.38
C MET A 124 -28.06 18.99 0.90
N ASP A 125 -28.97 19.50 1.73
CA ASP A 125 -29.73 20.71 1.42
C ASP A 125 -28.83 21.96 1.42
N GLY A 126 -29.00 22.82 0.41
CA GLY A 126 -28.24 24.05 0.24
C GLY A 126 -26.78 23.85 -0.18
N TYR A 127 -26.47 22.68 -0.76
CA TYR A 127 -25.15 22.35 -1.33
C TYR A 127 -25.18 22.19 -2.86
N PRO A 128 -24.02 22.34 -3.52
CA PRO A 128 -23.90 22.29 -4.98
C PRO A 128 -24.55 21.08 -5.65
N ALA A 129 -24.44 19.90 -5.02
CA ALA A 129 -25.05 18.68 -5.55
C ALA A 129 -26.58 18.78 -5.68
N GLN A 130 -27.25 19.41 -4.72
CA GLN A 130 -28.70 19.62 -4.78
C GLN A 130 -29.07 20.61 -5.89
N GLU A 131 -28.34 21.72 -5.97
CA GLU A 131 -28.57 22.78 -6.97
C GLU A 131 -28.38 22.25 -8.40
N ALA A 132 -27.43 21.34 -8.60
CA ALA A 132 -27.19 20.65 -9.86
C ALA A 132 -28.18 19.52 -10.18
N GLY A 133 -29.15 19.25 -9.30
CA GLY A 133 -30.19 18.25 -9.51
C GLY A 133 -29.73 16.79 -9.37
N LEU A 134 -28.61 16.54 -8.66
CA LEU A 134 -28.24 15.18 -8.25
C LEU A 134 -29.27 14.64 -7.25
N GLN A 135 -29.50 13.33 -7.28
CA GLN A 135 -30.54 12.65 -6.53
C GLN A 135 -30.01 11.34 -5.92
N SER A 136 -30.72 10.85 -4.91
CA SER A 136 -30.51 9.50 -4.39
C SER A 136 -30.70 8.47 -5.51
N GLY A 137 -29.80 7.49 -5.58
CA GLY A 137 -29.76 6.48 -6.64
C GLY A 137 -28.82 6.81 -7.79
N ASP A 138 -28.36 8.06 -7.94
CA ASP A 138 -27.38 8.42 -8.96
C ASP A 138 -26.06 7.69 -8.73
N LYS A 139 -25.57 7.04 -9.78
CA LYS A 139 -24.29 6.33 -9.73
C LYS A 139 -23.19 7.18 -10.34
N ILE A 140 -22.25 7.63 -9.52
CA ILE A 140 -21.09 8.39 -9.99
C ILE A 140 -20.12 7.42 -10.70
N ILE A 141 -19.87 7.67 -11.98
CA ILE A 141 -18.99 6.84 -12.81
C ILE A 141 -17.63 7.49 -13.09
N LYS A 142 -17.56 8.82 -13.02
CA LYS A 142 -16.33 9.58 -13.27
C LYS A 142 -16.35 10.92 -12.54
N ILE A 143 -15.22 11.33 -12.00
CA ILE A 143 -14.99 12.69 -11.51
C ILE A 143 -13.74 13.24 -12.20
N ASN A 144 -13.88 14.36 -12.90
CA ASN A 144 -12.87 14.91 -13.82
C ASN A 144 -12.37 13.85 -14.82
N ASN A 145 -11.11 13.43 -14.67
CA ASN A 145 -10.47 12.40 -15.50
C ASN A 145 -10.39 11.03 -14.81
N GLU A 146 -10.87 10.92 -13.57
CA GLU A 146 -10.77 9.72 -12.75
C GLU A 146 -12.05 8.90 -12.83
N LYS A 147 -11.93 7.62 -13.22
CA LYS A 147 -13.06 6.67 -13.18
C LYS A 147 -13.32 6.24 -11.75
N ILE A 148 -14.58 6.30 -11.36
CA ILE A 148 -15.05 5.92 -10.03
C ILE A 148 -15.70 4.53 -10.09
N HIS A 149 -15.26 3.66 -9.19
CA HIS A 149 -15.68 2.27 -9.03
C HIS A 149 -16.12 1.99 -7.61
N LEU A 150 -15.51 2.66 -6.62
CA LEU A 150 -15.85 2.56 -5.20
C LEU A 150 -16.29 3.92 -4.67
N TYR A 151 -17.26 3.95 -3.74
CA TYR A 151 -17.72 5.20 -3.15
C TYR A 151 -16.58 5.97 -2.46
N ARG A 152 -15.70 5.25 -1.76
CA ARG A 152 -14.51 5.84 -1.12
C ARG A 152 -13.56 6.58 -2.06
N GLU A 153 -13.53 6.26 -3.37
CA GLU A 153 -12.72 7.03 -4.33
C GLU A 153 -13.22 8.48 -4.44
N ILE A 154 -14.51 8.72 -4.21
CA ILE A 154 -15.11 10.05 -4.21
C ILE A 154 -14.68 10.85 -2.97
N LEU A 155 -14.64 10.19 -1.81
CA LEU A 155 -14.19 10.80 -0.55
C LEU A 155 -12.71 11.21 -0.65
N VAL A 156 -11.88 10.30 -1.16
CA VAL A 156 -10.47 10.58 -1.46
C VAL A 156 -10.37 11.72 -2.48
N PHE A 157 -11.10 11.68 -3.60
CA PHE A 157 -11.07 12.79 -4.56
C PHE A 157 -11.40 14.13 -3.90
N THR A 158 -12.45 14.19 -3.08
CA THR A 158 -12.87 15.43 -2.39
C THR A 158 -11.79 15.90 -1.41
N GLN A 159 -11.20 15.01 -0.62
CA GLN A 159 -10.13 15.36 0.32
C GLN A 159 -8.86 15.88 -0.38
N PHE A 160 -8.51 15.32 -1.53
CA PHE A 160 -7.29 15.69 -2.24
C PHE A 160 -7.42 16.95 -3.12
N ASN A 161 -8.66 17.37 -3.43
CA ASN A 161 -8.96 18.52 -4.30
C ASN A 161 -9.84 19.55 -3.56
N GLN A 162 -9.46 19.91 -2.32
CA GLN A 162 -10.17 20.88 -1.49
C GLN A 162 -10.32 22.23 -2.20
N GLY A 163 -11.56 22.72 -2.29
CA GLY A 163 -11.87 24.01 -2.92
C GLY A 163 -11.84 24.01 -4.45
N GLU A 164 -11.49 22.90 -5.10
CA GLU A 164 -11.40 22.83 -6.57
C GLU A 164 -12.75 22.42 -7.18
N THR A 165 -13.12 23.01 -8.31
CA THR A 165 -14.30 22.62 -9.08
C THR A 165 -14.12 21.22 -9.70
N ALA A 166 -15.19 20.42 -9.74
CA ALA A 166 -15.16 19.09 -10.35
C ALA A 166 -16.28 18.84 -11.34
N ASN A 167 -15.95 18.24 -12.49
CA ASN A 167 -16.90 17.70 -13.44
C ASN A 167 -17.27 16.26 -13.05
N ILE A 168 -18.51 16.05 -12.63
CA ILE A 168 -19.04 14.75 -12.22
C ILE A 168 -19.87 14.17 -13.35
N VAL A 169 -19.51 12.97 -13.77
CA VAL A 169 -20.33 12.15 -14.68
C VAL A 169 -21.03 11.09 -13.85
N TYR A 170 -22.35 11.06 -13.94
CA TYR A 170 -23.21 10.12 -13.22
C TYR A 170 -24.19 9.42 -14.16
N GLU A 171 -24.68 8.27 -13.73
CA GLU A 171 -25.66 7.45 -14.43
C GLU A 171 -26.96 7.42 -13.64
N ARG A 172 -28.07 7.73 -14.33
CA ARG A 172 -29.46 7.66 -13.83
C ARG A 172 -30.31 6.99 -14.89
N ASP A 173 -31.05 5.94 -14.53
CA ASP A 173 -31.89 5.16 -15.45
C ASP A 173 -31.18 4.66 -16.72
N GLY A 174 -29.88 4.34 -16.61
CA GLY A 174 -29.04 3.87 -17.71
C GLY A 174 -28.57 4.96 -18.68
N GLN A 175 -28.91 6.23 -18.44
CA GLN A 175 -28.40 7.37 -19.19
C GLN A 175 -27.29 8.08 -18.42
N GLN A 176 -26.30 8.60 -19.14
CA GLN A 176 -25.18 9.35 -18.56
C GLN A 176 -25.43 10.84 -18.62
N TYR A 177 -25.18 11.49 -17.49
CA TYR A 177 -25.31 12.93 -17.31
C TYR A 177 -23.98 13.49 -16.79
N SER A 178 -23.73 14.78 -17.02
CA SER A 178 -22.52 15.47 -16.56
C SER A 178 -22.93 16.77 -15.89
N VAL A 179 -22.34 17.06 -14.72
CA VAL A 179 -22.52 18.34 -14.03
C VAL A 179 -21.17 18.86 -13.58
N ILE A 180 -21.01 20.18 -13.55
CA ILE A 180 -19.85 20.82 -12.94
C ILE A 180 -20.29 21.34 -11.58
N LEU A 181 -19.61 20.90 -10.52
CA LEU A 181 -19.85 21.33 -9.16
C LEU A 181 -18.68 22.16 -8.64
N GLU A 182 -18.98 23.30 -8.06
CA GLU A 182 -18.04 24.09 -7.26
C GLU A 182 -18.28 23.76 -5.78
N PRO A 183 -17.29 23.29 -5.01
CA PRO A 183 -17.53 22.81 -3.67
C PRO A 183 -17.77 23.96 -2.68
N LYS A 184 -18.61 23.74 -1.68
CA LYS A 184 -18.96 24.71 -0.64
C LYS A 184 -18.26 24.37 0.67
N LEU A 185 -17.75 25.38 1.38
CA LEU A 185 -17.14 25.20 2.70
C LEU A 185 -18.19 24.72 3.70
N TYR A 186 -17.92 23.60 4.37
CA TYR A 186 -18.73 23.10 5.48
C TYR A 186 -18.13 23.56 6.80
N GLU A 187 -18.73 24.59 7.39
CA GLU A 187 -18.19 25.31 8.55
C GLU A 187 -17.88 24.42 9.76
N GLU A 188 -18.67 23.38 10.02
CA GLU A 188 -18.45 22.48 11.16
C GLU A 188 -17.12 21.71 11.07
N SER A 189 -16.69 21.36 9.86
CA SER A 189 -15.49 20.55 9.63
C SER A 189 -14.32 21.35 9.02
N GLY A 190 -14.57 22.59 8.59
CA GLY A 190 -13.64 23.38 7.80
C GLY A 190 -13.29 22.78 6.43
N SER A 191 -14.03 21.75 5.97
CA SER A 191 -13.76 21.05 4.72
C SER A 191 -14.70 21.49 3.60
N TYR A 192 -14.21 21.51 2.37
CA TYR A 192 -15.03 21.79 1.18
C TYR A 192 -15.77 20.52 0.73
N LEU A 193 -17.09 20.64 0.58
CA LEU A 193 -17.99 19.54 0.21
C LEU A 193 -18.81 19.87 -1.04
N TYR A 194 -19.02 18.85 -1.87
CA TYR A 194 -19.96 18.92 -3.00
C TYR A 194 -21.41 18.68 -2.55
N GLY A 195 -21.63 18.00 -1.42
CA GLY A 195 -22.95 17.80 -0.82
C GLY A 195 -23.69 16.52 -1.20
N PHE A 196 -23.00 15.44 -1.57
CA PHE A 196 -23.60 14.10 -1.66
C PHE A 196 -22.95 13.15 -0.64
N GLN A 197 -23.74 12.20 -0.15
CA GLN A 197 -23.37 11.21 0.84
C GLN A 197 -23.73 9.81 0.34
N GLY A 198 -22.88 8.84 0.67
CA GLY A 198 -23.04 7.44 0.32
C GLY A 198 -23.87 6.74 1.39
N SER A 199 -24.46 5.60 1.04
CA SER A 199 -25.32 4.86 1.96
C SER A 199 -24.56 4.21 3.11
N GLY A 200 -23.23 4.07 3.00
CA GLY A 200 -22.43 3.20 3.85
C GLY A 200 -22.77 1.71 3.70
N THR A 201 -23.72 1.37 2.82
CA THR A 201 -24.12 -0.01 2.58
C THR A 201 -23.21 -0.66 1.54
N ARG A 202 -22.96 -1.95 1.74
CA ARG A 202 -22.19 -2.75 0.78
C ARG A 202 -23.13 -3.60 -0.06
N VAL A 203 -22.82 -3.68 -1.34
CA VAL A 203 -23.56 -4.49 -2.32
C VAL A 203 -22.88 -5.84 -2.46
N LYS A 204 -23.63 -6.93 -2.31
CA LYS A 204 -23.12 -8.27 -2.58
C LYS A 204 -23.06 -8.54 -4.08
N GLY A 205 -21.93 -9.04 -4.52
CA GLY A 205 -21.68 -9.46 -5.89
C GLY A 205 -21.74 -10.98 -6.07
N ASN A 206 -21.81 -11.42 -7.33
CA ASN A 206 -21.44 -12.77 -7.73
C ASN A 206 -19.90 -12.94 -7.78
N ALA A 207 -19.42 -14.16 -8.04
CA ALA A 207 -17.97 -14.46 -8.07
C ALA A 207 -17.16 -13.55 -9.00
N ILE A 208 -17.67 -13.23 -10.19
CA ILE A 208 -16.99 -12.37 -11.16
C ILE A 208 -16.89 -10.94 -10.64
N THR A 209 -17.99 -10.42 -10.10
CA THR A 209 -17.99 -9.08 -9.49
C THR A 209 -17.09 -9.03 -8.26
N THR A 210 -17.03 -10.08 -7.44
CA THR A 210 -16.10 -10.15 -6.29
C THR A 210 -14.66 -10.01 -6.76
N ILE A 211 -14.23 -10.79 -7.75
CA ILE A 211 -12.87 -10.69 -8.32
C ILE A 211 -12.59 -9.28 -8.85
N LYS A 212 -13.54 -8.71 -9.61
CA LYS A 212 -13.42 -7.37 -10.18
C LYS A 212 -13.26 -6.30 -9.10
N TYR A 213 -14.11 -6.33 -8.07
CA TYR A 213 -14.09 -5.34 -6.99
C TYR A 213 -12.92 -5.53 -6.03
N SER A 214 -12.41 -6.75 -5.84
CA SER A 214 -11.16 -6.97 -5.11
C SER A 214 -9.95 -6.37 -5.84
N ALA A 215 -9.95 -6.36 -7.18
CA ALA A 215 -8.93 -5.64 -7.95
C ALA A 215 -9.06 -4.12 -7.79
N TYR A 216 -10.30 -3.60 -7.72
CA TYR A 216 -10.53 -2.18 -7.44
C TYR A 216 -10.13 -1.77 -6.02
N GLU A 217 -10.29 -2.63 -5.01
CA GLU A 217 -9.79 -2.37 -3.65
C GLU A 217 -8.26 -2.21 -3.63
N VAL A 218 -7.52 -3.10 -4.30
CA VAL A 218 -6.07 -2.97 -4.40
C VAL A 218 -5.67 -1.71 -5.16
N LYS A 219 -6.33 -1.43 -6.29
CA LYS A 219 -6.11 -0.20 -7.07
C LYS A 219 -6.37 1.04 -6.21
N TYR A 220 -7.45 1.06 -5.44
CA TYR A 220 -7.80 2.16 -4.54
C TYR A 220 -6.68 2.46 -3.56
N TRP A 221 -6.15 1.44 -2.88
CA TRP A 221 -5.07 1.63 -1.91
C TRP A 221 -3.77 2.06 -2.59
N ILE A 222 -3.40 1.48 -3.74
CA ILE A 222 -2.22 1.91 -4.51
C ILE A 222 -2.33 3.39 -4.91
N VAL A 223 -3.44 3.78 -5.54
CA VAL A 223 -3.65 5.17 -6.01
C VAL A 223 -3.66 6.14 -4.83
N THR A 224 -4.33 5.77 -3.74
CA THR A 224 -4.38 6.60 -2.52
C THR A 224 -2.98 6.79 -1.95
N THR A 225 -2.18 5.72 -1.80
CA THR A 225 -0.80 5.82 -1.32
C THR A 225 0.05 6.72 -2.22
N VAL A 226 -0.01 6.55 -3.54
CA VAL A 226 0.74 7.39 -4.50
C VAL A 226 0.33 8.86 -4.39
N LYS A 227 -0.97 9.15 -4.30
CA LYS A 227 -1.48 10.51 -4.12
C LYS A 227 -1.02 11.12 -2.79
N SER A 228 -1.09 10.36 -1.69
CA SER A 228 -0.63 10.80 -0.36
C SER A 228 0.85 11.17 -0.36
N ILE A 229 1.70 10.34 -0.99
CA ILE A 229 3.12 10.63 -1.18
C ILE A 229 3.29 11.93 -1.98
N GLY A 230 2.52 12.11 -3.06
CA GLY A 230 2.52 13.34 -3.86
C GLY A 230 2.17 14.60 -3.06
N MET A 231 1.29 14.51 -2.06
CA MET A 231 0.95 15.65 -1.20
C MET A 231 2.09 16.03 -0.25
N ILE A 232 2.83 15.05 0.27
CA ILE A 232 4.02 15.28 1.10
C ILE A 232 5.05 16.11 0.31
N PHE A 233 5.34 15.71 -0.93
CA PHE A 233 6.28 16.45 -1.79
C PHE A 233 5.78 17.83 -2.23
N LYS A 234 4.45 18.05 -2.24
CA LYS A 234 3.85 19.37 -2.53
C LYS A 234 3.75 20.27 -1.29
N GLY A 235 4.19 19.81 -0.12
CA GLY A 235 4.12 20.58 1.12
C GLY A 235 2.69 20.78 1.65
N LYS A 236 1.72 19.97 1.19
CA LYS A 236 0.32 20.02 1.64
C LYS A 236 0.07 19.18 2.90
N VAL A 237 1.12 18.59 3.47
CA VAL A 237 1.08 17.65 4.60
C VAL A 237 2.06 18.15 5.66
N THR A 238 1.61 18.23 6.89
CA THR A 238 2.45 18.61 8.04
C THR A 238 3.14 17.38 8.63
N ALA A 239 4.13 17.60 9.51
CA ALA A 239 4.77 16.49 10.22
C ALA A 239 3.77 15.68 11.07
N ASP A 240 2.68 16.30 11.53
CA ASP A 240 1.66 15.68 12.37
C ASP A 240 0.71 14.77 11.58
N ASP A 241 0.63 14.99 10.26
CA ASP A 241 -0.16 14.17 9.34
C ASP A 241 0.57 12.90 8.90
N VAL A 242 1.88 12.82 9.11
CA VAL A 242 2.69 11.64 8.80
C VAL A 242 2.74 10.73 10.03
N GLN A 243 2.20 9.52 9.87
CA GLN A 243 2.28 8.49 10.92
C GLN A 243 3.52 7.61 10.72
N GLY A 244 4.26 7.41 11.79
CA GLY A 244 5.38 6.47 11.84
C GLY A 244 4.98 5.09 12.36
N PRO A 245 5.97 4.23 12.66
CA PRO A 245 5.75 2.88 13.15
C PRO A 245 4.92 2.82 14.43
N VAL A 246 5.09 3.79 15.34
CA VAL A 246 4.37 3.82 16.63
C VAL A 246 2.91 4.24 16.41
N GLY A 247 2.66 5.24 15.56
CA GLY A 247 1.31 5.65 15.18
C GLY A 247 0.52 4.53 14.50
N ILE A 248 1.17 3.75 13.62
CA ILE A 248 0.53 2.59 13.00
C ILE A 248 0.15 1.53 14.05
N VAL A 249 1.06 1.18 14.97
CA VAL A 249 0.79 0.21 16.04
C VAL A 249 -0.36 0.68 16.94
N ASP A 250 -0.42 1.97 17.26
CA ASP A 250 -1.51 2.52 18.06
C ASP A 250 -2.85 2.46 17.32
N ASN A 251 -2.87 2.80 16.03
CA ASN A 251 -4.09 2.73 15.21
C ASN A 251 -4.61 1.30 15.06
N ILE A 252 -3.75 0.32 14.80
CA ILE A 252 -4.13 -1.10 14.82
C ILE A 252 -4.77 -1.47 16.17
N GLY A 253 -4.17 -0.98 17.25
CA GLY A 253 -4.66 -1.19 18.60
C GLY A 253 -6.03 -0.56 18.87
N LYS A 254 -6.22 0.70 18.47
CA LYS A 254 -7.49 1.43 18.60
C LYS A 254 -8.59 0.73 17.81
N THR A 255 -8.34 0.44 16.54
CA THR A 255 -9.29 -0.29 15.69
C THR A 255 -9.64 -1.65 16.29
N TYR A 256 -8.68 -2.38 16.86
CA TYR A 256 -8.97 -3.63 17.55
C TYR A 256 -9.90 -3.44 18.76
N GLU A 257 -9.60 -2.48 19.65
CA GLU A 257 -10.42 -2.25 20.85
C GLU A 257 -11.82 -1.75 20.49
N GLU A 258 -11.95 -0.86 19.50
CA GLU A 258 -13.23 -0.37 18.98
C GLU A 258 -14.06 -1.50 18.34
N SER A 259 -13.41 -2.41 17.61
CA SER A 259 -14.11 -3.52 16.94
C SER A 259 -14.48 -4.66 17.89
N LYS A 260 -13.85 -4.72 19.07
CA LYS A 260 -14.00 -5.83 20.00
C LYS A 260 -15.42 -5.89 20.57
N SER A 261 -16.08 -4.75 20.77
CA SER A 261 -17.48 -4.69 21.22
C SER A 261 -18.46 -5.30 20.23
N ASP A 262 -18.13 -5.22 18.93
CA ASP A 262 -19.03 -5.63 17.85
C ASP A 262 -18.92 -7.13 17.54
N GLY A 263 -17.84 -7.77 18.03
CA GLY A 263 -17.63 -9.21 17.97
C GLY A 263 -16.47 -9.65 17.07
N ALA A 264 -16.10 -10.93 17.17
CA ALA A 264 -14.90 -11.48 16.52
C ALA A 264 -14.87 -11.32 15.00
N PHE A 265 -16.04 -11.37 14.35
CA PHE A 265 -16.15 -11.18 12.90
C PHE A 265 -15.74 -9.77 12.46
N TYR A 266 -16.16 -8.73 13.18
CA TYR A 266 -15.80 -7.34 12.86
C TYR A 266 -14.33 -7.06 13.16
N VAL A 267 -13.79 -7.62 14.25
CA VAL A 267 -12.34 -7.59 14.51
C VAL A 267 -11.58 -8.18 13.32
N TRP A 268 -11.98 -9.36 12.85
CA TRP A 268 -11.34 -10.00 11.70
C TRP A 268 -11.44 -9.15 10.43
N LEU A 269 -12.61 -8.59 10.12
CA LEU A 269 -12.80 -7.70 8.96
C LEU A 269 -11.90 -6.47 9.01
N ASN A 270 -11.81 -5.80 10.17
CA ASN A 270 -10.99 -4.60 10.32
C ASN A 270 -9.49 -4.92 10.26
N MET A 271 -9.05 -6.05 10.85
CA MET A 271 -7.66 -6.51 10.72
C MET A 271 -7.31 -6.87 9.27
N LEU A 272 -8.24 -7.46 8.52
CA LEU A 272 -8.06 -7.67 7.08
C LEU A 272 -7.95 -6.35 6.32
N ASN A 273 -8.81 -5.37 6.63
CA ASN A 273 -8.78 -4.07 5.94
C ASN A 273 -7.44 -3.37 6.13
N ILE A 274 -6.97 -3.32 7.38
CA ILE A 274 -5.64 -2.82 7.73
C ILE A 274 -4.55 -3.60 6.99
N SER A 275 -4.65 -4.93 6.94
CA SER A 275 -3.65 -5.76 6.26
C SER A 275 -3.58 -5.48 4.75
N ILE A 276 -4.72 -5.25 4.09
CA ILE A 276 -4.77 -4.84 2.67
C ILE A 276 -4.12 -3.48 2.48
N LEU A 277 -4.49 -2.50 3.31
CA LEU A 277 -3.90 -1.16 3.27
C LEU A 277 -2.38 -1.23 3.45
N LEU A 278 -1.90 -1.88 4.51
CA LEU A 278 -0.47 -1.96 4.82
C LEU A 278 0.30 -2.75 3.76
N SER A 279 -0.29 -3.83 3.23
CA SER A 279 0.35 -4.63 2.19
C SER A 279 0.49 -3.83 0.89
N ALA A 280 -0.59 -3.20 0.41
CA ALA A 280 -0.54 -2.34 -0.77
C ALA A 280 0.40 -1.14 -0.58
N ASN A 281 0.35 -0.50 0.58
CA ASN A 281 1.23 0.63 0.91
C ASN A 281 2.71 0.19 0.90
N LEU A 282 3.07 -0.91 1.57
CA LEU A 282 4.44 -1.43 1.57
C LEU A 282 4.91 -1.78 0.16
N GLY A 283 4.04 -2.34 -0.69
CA GLY A 283 4.36 -2.59 -2.10
C GLY A 283 4.67 -1.29 -2.86
N VAL A 284 3.87 -0.24 -2.69
CA VAL A 284 4.13 1.08 -3.32
C VAL A 284 5.42 1.70 -2.77
N MET A 285 5.60 1.70 -1.45
CA MET A 285 6.77 2.30 -0.79
C MET A 285 8.06 1.62 -1.23
N ASN A 286 8.08 0.28 -1.32
CA ASN A 286 9.26 -0.45 -1.79
C ASN A 286 9.56 -0.22 -3.27
N LEU A 287 8.59 0.21 -4.10
CA LEU A 287 8.85 0.57 -5.50
C LEU A 287 9.33 2.01 -5.69
N LEU A 288 9.35 2.83 -4.64
CA LEU A 288 9.88 4.19 -4.73
C LEU A 288 11.38 4.16 -5.06
N PRO A 289 11.87 5.13 -5.85
CA PRO A 289 13.28 5.23 -6.22
C PRO A 289 14.14 5.78 -5.06
N LEU A 290 13.97 5.21 -3.86
CA LEU A 290 14.71 5.56 -2.66
C LEU A 290 15.81 4.52 -2.43
N PRO A 291 17.06 4.93 -2.17
CA PRO A 291 18.10 3.98 -1.83
C PRO A 291 17.75 3.23 -0.53
N ALA A 292 18.29 2.02 -0.40
CA ALA A 292 17.91 0.99 0.59
C ALA A 292 16.58 0.25 0.35
N LEU A 293 15.72 0.71 -0.57
CA LEU A 293 14.52 -0.01 -0.99
C LEU A 293 14.72 -0.70 -2.35
N ASP A 294 13.81 -1.62 -2.68
CA ASP A 294 13.81 -2.37 -3.96
C ASP A 294 13.79 -1.43 -5.17
N GLY A 295 12.96 -0.38 -5.12
CA GLY A 295 12.82 0.61 -6.18
C GLY A 295 14.08 1.42 -6.40
N GLY A 296 14.88 1.65 -5.36
CA GLY A 296 16.23 2.22 -5.49
C GLY A 296 17.12 1.33 -6.35
N ARG A 297 17.19 0.03 -6.04
CA ARG A 297 17.97 -0.95 -6.81
C ARG A 297 17.42 -1.13 -8.23
N LEU A 298 16.09 -1.08 -8.38
CA LEU A 298 15.43 -1.11 -9.68
C LEU A 298 15.91 0.03 -10.59
N VAL A 299 16.08 1.24 -10.06
CA VAL A 299 16.62 2.38 -10.83
C VAL A 299 18.03 2.08 -11.33
N PHE A 300 18.92 1.53 -10.49
CA PHE A 300 20.26 1.14 -10.91
C PHE A 300 20.24 0.10 -12.04
N LEU A 301 19.38 -0.92 -11.91
CA LEU A 301 19.22 -1.96 -12.94
C LEU A 301 18.62 -1.42 -14.25
N VAL A 302 17.66 -0.50 -14.18
CA VAL A 302 17.11 0.17 -15.38
C VAL A 302 18.20 1.01 -16.07
N ILE A 303 19.01 1.74 -15.30
CA ILE A 303 20.15 2.50 -15.84
C ILE A 303 21.17 1.56 -16.49
N GLU A 304 21.46 0.40 -15.87
CA GLU A 304 22.32 -0.63 -16.44
C GLU A 304 21.73 -1.18 -17.76
N ALA A 305 20.44 -1.49 -17.81
CA ALA A 305 19.77 -1.98 -19.02
C ALA A 305 19.88 -0.99 -20.19
N ILE A 306 19.76 0.32 -19.92
CA ILE A 306 19.89 1.37 -20.93
C ILE A 306 21.35 1.57 -21.35
N ARG A 307 22.30 1.55 -20.41
CA ARG A 307 23.72 1.79 -20.68
C ARG A 307 24.46 0.58 -21.24
N GLY A 308 23.90 -0.62 -21.09
CA GLY A 308 24.53 -1.88 -21.44
C GLY A 308 25.73 -2.27 -20.55
N LYS A 309 26.01 -1.50 -19.50
CA LYS A 309 27.11 -1.75 -18.55
C LYS A 309 26.67 -1.50 -17.12
N ALA A 310 27.07 -2.41 -16.23
CA ALA A 310 26.77 -2.32 -14.80
C ALA A 310 27.38 -1.07 -14.18
N ILE A 311 26.67 -0.53 -13.19
CA ILE A 311 27.23 0.49 -12.30
C ILE A 311 28.21 -0.21 -11.36
N ASP A 312 29.24 0.52 -10.96
CA ASP A 312 30.21 0.03 -10.00
C ASP A 312 29.52 -0.34 -8.68
N LYS A 313 29.74 -1.58 -8.21
CA LYS A 313 29.06 -2.13 -7.03
C LYS A 313 29.38 -1.36 -5.75
N GLU A 314 30.59 -0.82 -5.60
CA GLU A 314 30.95 -0.04 -4.41
C GLU A 314 30.17 1.29 -4.40
N LYS A 315 29.99 1.92 -5.56
CA LYS A 315 29.19 3.15 -5.69
C LYS A 315 27.71 2.90 -5.43
N GLU A 316 27.16 1.81 -5.96
CA GLU A 316 25.78 1.41 -5.67
C GLU A 316 25.61 1.15 -4.17
N GLY A 317 26.50 0.35 -3.56
CA GLY A 317 26.51 0.06 -2.13
C GLY A 317 26.58 1.31 -1.26
N MET A 318 27.43 2.28 -1.61
CA MET A 318 27.51 3.57 -0.92
C MET A 318 26.21 4.35 -0.99
N VAL A 319 25.57 4.42 -2.16
CA VAL A 319 24.29 5.14 -2.32
C VAL A 319 23.19 4.47 -1.49
N HIS A 320 23.12 3.14 -1.51
CA HIS A 320 22.19 2.39 -0.67
C HIS A 320 22.48 2.58 0.83
N PHE A 321 23.74 2.59 1.24
CA PHE A 321 24.12 2.84 2.63
C PHE A 321 23.73 4.25 3.11
N VAL A 322 24.05 5.28 2.32
CA VAL A 322 23.67 6.67 2.65
C VAL A 322 22.14 6.81 2.71
N GLY A 323 21.41 6.22 1.76
CA GLY A 323 19.95 6.23 1.79
C GLY A 323 19.38 5.49 2.99
N LEU A 324 19.96 4.36 3.40
CA LEU A 324 19.58 3.66 4.62
C LEU A 324 19.77 4.55 5.85
N MET A 325 20.90 5.26 5.96
CA MET A 325 21.16 6.18 7.06
C MET A 325 20.16 7.34 7.11
N LEU A 326 19.83 7.93 5.95
CA LEU A 326 18.82 8.99 5.85
C LEU A 326 17.41 8.47 6.21
N LEU A 327 17.06 7.27 5.74
CA LEU A 327 15.78 6.64 6.05
C LEU A 327 15.67 6.35 7.55
N MET A 328 16.73 5.84 8.18
CA MET A 328 16.77 5.61 9.63
C MET A 328 16.64 6.92 10.42
N ALA A 329 17.30 7.99 9.98
CA ALA A 329 17.16 9.31 10.61
C ALA A 329 15.71 9.84 10.50
N LEU A 330 15.09 9.69 9.33
CA LEU A 330 13.69 10.04 9.11
C LEU A 330 12.75 9.20 9.98
N MET A 331 12.98 7.89 10.09
CA MET A 331 12.19 7.00 10.94
C MET A 331 12.27 7.42 12.41
N VAL A 332 13.46 7.78 12.92
CA VAL A 332 13.63 8.29 14.29
C VAL A 332 12.89 9.61 14.49
N PHE A 333 12.96 10.53 13.51
CA PHE A 333 12.24 11.81 13.56
C PHE A 333 10.72 11.62 13.61
N ILE A 334 10.16 10.79 12.71
CA ILE A 334 8.72 10.52 12.68
C ILE A 334 8.28 9.78 13.95
N MET A 335 9.09 8.82 14.43
CA MET A 335 8.82 8.11 15.68
C MET A 335 8.78 9.06 16.89
N PHE A 336 9.69 10.04 16.95
CA PHE A 336 9.65 11.08 17.98
C PHE A 336 8.35 11.90 17.90
N ASN A 337 7.92 12.27 16.68
CA ASN A 337 6.67 13.00 16.49
C ASN A 337 5.44 12.18 16.90
N ASP A 338 5.41 10.89 16.56
CA ASP A 338 4.36 9.96 17.00
C ASP A 338 4.29 9.89 18.53
N ILE A 339 5.43 9.74 19.22
CA ILE A 339 5.47 9.65 20.68
C ILE A 339 4.97 10.94 21.31
N ARG A 340 5.43 12.11 20.83
CA ARG A 340 4.98 13.43 21.29
C ARG A 340 3.47 13.65 21.09
N ARG A 341 2.89 13.06 20.05
CA ARG A 341 1.44 13.16 19.81
C ARG A 341 0.63 12.23 20.72
N LEU A 342 1.20 11.10 21.12
CA LEU A 342 0.54 10.08 21.93
C LEU A 342 0.64 10.31 23.44
N PHE A 343 1.66 11.06 23.89
CA PHE A 343 1.96 11.33 25.30
C PHE A 343 2.22 12.82 25.52
#